data_AF-A0A2S4KTM4-F1
#
_entry.id   AF-A0A2S4KTM4-F1
#
_cell.length_a   1.000
_cell.length_b   1.000
_cell.length_c   1.000
_cell.angle_alpha   90.00
_cell.angle_beta   90.00
_cell.angle_gamma   90.00
#
_symmetry.space_group_name_H-M   'P 1'
#
loop_
_entity.id
_entity.type
_entity.pdbx_description
1 polymer ?
#
loop_
_entity_poly.entity_id
_entity_poly.type
_entity_poly.pdbx_seq_one_letter_code
_entity_poly.pdbx_strand_id
1 'polypeptide(L)'
;MYAPFVERCGWQGLFAFNQISELALIFQGNSIAEGDTLVLCIRASRTSCILSLPTDLSLGLASEFLGNKYSIPEPEYPPTPLALHEQGLFREAKEMLIDIGGYERHRADTFNKQILPLCRNLVEAIGCRMAFEAARQYGVPSIVLRLYELLSMSADLSWYVENGITTRVEFARLLTSAYDAALPVLLALQEVDEANDFATAPIMTEKAWSKFMCTLPRFESHRKRLAGSSKL
;
A
#
# COMPACT_ATOMS: atom_id res chain seq x y z
N MET A 1 0.44 4.08 -3.03
CA MET A 1 1.50 3.55 -2.15
C MET A 1 2.78 4.41 -2.16
N TYR A 2 3.15 5.16 -3.21
CA TYR A 2 4.41 5.95 -3.26
C TYR A 2 4.27 7.48 -3.37
N ALA A 3 3.08 8.01 -3.67
CA ALA A 3 2.85 9.46 -3.73
C ALA A 3 3.26 10.23 -2.45
N PRO A 4 3.04 9.70 -1.22
CA PRO A 4 3.48 10.38 0.00
C PRO A 4 4.99 10.54 0.12
N PHE A 5 5.79 9.67 -0.53
CA PHE A 5 7.24 9.74 -0.49
C PHE A 5 7.77 10.88 -1.38
N VAL A 6 7.18 11.05 -2.58
CA VAL A 6 7.46 12.21 -3.46
C VAL A 6 7.20 13.52 -2.73
N GLU A 7 6.06 13.62 -2.05
CA GLU A 7 5.65 14.82 -1.30
C GLU A 7 6.57 15.12 -0.11
N ARG A 8 7.04 14.09 0.60
CA ARG A 8 7.98 14.24 1.73
C ARG A 8 9.37 14.73 1.30
N CYS A 9 9.78 14.47 0.07
CA CYS A 9 11.01 15.03 -0.52
C CYS A 9 10.80 16.43 -1.12
N GLY A 10 9.59 17.00 -1.01
CA GLY A 10 9.25 18.31 -1.57
C GLY A 10 9.46 18.37 -3.08
N TRP A 11 9.91 19.53 -3.58
CA TRP A 11 10.16 19.71 -5.02
C TRP A 11 11.25 18.79 -5.56
N GLN A 12 12.18 18.33 -4.73
CA GLN A 12 13.24 17.42 -5.14
C GLN A 12 12.69 16.02 -5.48
N GLY A 13 11.56 15.61 -4.91
CA GLY A 13 10.89 14.35 -5.27
C GLY A 13 10.30 14.35 -6.68
N LEU A 14 9.95 15.52 -7.21
CA LEU A 14 9.45 15.69 -8.58
C LEU A 14 10.57 15.77 -9.63
N PHE A 15 11.80 15.94 -9.17
CA PHE A 15 12.94 16.14 -10.04
C PHE A 15 13.40 14.81 -10.66
N ALA A 16 13.31 14.70 -11.99
CA ALA A 16 13.47 13.43 -12.71
C ALA A 16 14.78 12.69 -12.40
N PHE A 17 15.87 13.41 -12.11
CA PHE A 17 17.15 12.80 -11.76
C PHE A 17 17.13 12.00 -10.46
N ASN A 18 16.18 12.28 -9.55
CA ASN A 18 15.97 11.51 -8.34
C ASN A 18 15.07 10.27 -8.57
N GLN A 19 14.41 10.17 -9.73
CA GLN A 19 13.61 9.03 -10.20
C GLN A 19 12.41 8.63 -9.30
N ILE A 20 12.15 9.36 -8.21
CA ILE A 20 11.10 9.01 -7.25
C ILE A 20 9.70 9.09 -7.89
N SER A 21 9.44 10.16 -8.65
CA SER A 21 8.17 10.35 -9.37
C SER A 21 7.97 9.32 -10.49
N GLU A 22 9.04 8.95 -11.19
CA GLU A 22 9.01 7.92 -12.24
C GLU A 22 8.72 6.54 -11.65
N LEU A 23 9.41 6.17 -10.57
CA LEU A 23 9.14 4.93 -9.83
C LEU A 23 7.69 4.88 -9.36
N ALA A 24 7.16 5.98 -8.81
CA ALA A 24 5.77 6.04 -8.37
C ALA A 24 4.78 5.77 -9.51
N LEU A 25 5.04 6.29 -10.71
CA LEU A 25 4.23 6.05 -11.91
C LEU A 25 4.34 4.61 -12.40
N ILE A 26 5.54 4.02 -12.37
CA ILE A 26 5.75 2.60 -12.75
C ILE A 26 4.96 1.69 -11.80
N PHE A 27 5.04 1.90 -10.49
CA PHE A 27 4.26 1.11 -9.52
C PHE A 27 2.76 1.26 -9.74
N GLN A 28 2.28 2.47 -10.07
CA GLN A 28 0.88 2.67 -10.42
C GLN A 28 0.51 1.91 -11.70
N GLY A 29 1.37 1.92 -12.72
CA GLY A 29 1.20 1.13 -13.93
C GLY A 29 1.07 -0.36 -13.64
N ASN A 30 1.96 -0.89 -12.79
CA ASN A 30 1.94 -2.31 -12.40
C ASN A 30 0.64 -2.70 -11.69
N SER A 31 0.06 -1.82 -10.87
CA SER A 31 -1.21 -2.06 -10.17
C SER A 31 -2.44 -2.18 -11.09
N ILE A 32 -2.27 -1.84 -12.38
CA ILE A 32 -3.30 -1.88 -13.42
C ILE A 32 -2.96 -2.96 -14.47
N ALA A 33 -1.69 -3.07 -14.85
CA ALA A 33 -1.24 -3.88 -15.98
C ALA A 33 -1.47 -5.39 -15.77
N GLU A 34 -1.27 -5.91 -14.57
CA GLU A 34 -1.47 -7.33 -14.24
C GLU A 34 -2.92 -7.67 -13.86
N GLY A 35 -3.83 -6.72 -14.08
CA GLY A 35 -5.20 -6.74 -13.61
C GLY A 35 -5.39 -5.59 -12.63
N ASP A 36 -6.38 -4.74 -12.90
CA ASP A 36 -6.74 -3.66 -11.99
C ASP A 36 -7.00 -4.24 -10.60
N THR A 37 -6.28 -3.75 -9.60
CA THR A 37 -6.34 -4.26 -8.22
C THR A 37 -7.78 -4.33 -7.69
N LEU A 38 -8.61 -3.33 -7.98
CA LEU A 38 -10.02 -3.35 -7.58
C LEU A 38 -10.78 -4.45 -8.32
N VAL A 39 -10.51 -4.61 -9.61
CA VAL A 39 -11.05 -5.71 -10.41
C VAL A 39 -10.56 -7.05 -9.90
N LEU A 40 -9.33 -7.21 -9.42
CA LEU A 40 -8.88 -8.49 -8.84
C LEU A 40 -9.60 -8.78 -7.50
N CYS A 41 -9.79 -7.77 -6.66
CA CYS A 41 -10.55 -7.91 -5.42
C CYS A 41 -12.04 -8.26 -5.68
N ILE A 42 -12.65 -7.68 -6.71
CA ILE A 42 -14.09 -7.76 -7.02
C ILE A 42 -14.43 -8.86 -8.05
N ARG A 43 -13.57 -9.07 -9.04
CA ARG A 43 -13.91 -9.51 -10.39
C ARG A 43 -12.76 -10.32 -11.04
N ALA A 44 -12.62 -11.59 -10.71
CA ALA A 44 -12.11 -12.54 -11.71
C ALA A 44 -13.09 -12.62 -12.90
N SER A 45 -13.15 -11.61 -13.80
CA SER A 45 -14.01 -11.62 -14.98
C SER A 45 -13.43 -10.79 -16.12
N ARG A 46 -13.03 -11.48 -17.20
CA ARG A 46 -13.85 -11.74 -18.42
C ARG A 46 -13.15 -12.83 -19.25
N THR A 47 -13.76 -13.55 -20.19
CA THR A 47 -14.53 -13.08 -21.36
C THR A 47 -15.35 -14.26 -21.92
N SER A 48 -16.66 -14.15 -22.11
CA SER A 48 -17.27 -13.92 -23.43
C SER A 48 -16.45 -14.42 -24.64
N CYS A 49 -16.02 -15.68 -24.64
CA CYS A 49 -15.88 -16.37 -25.90
C CYS A 49 -17.31 -16.69 -26.37
N ILE A 50 -17.69 -16.12 -27.50
CA ILE A 50 -18.81 -16.58 -28.31
C ILE A 50 -18.55 -18.07 -28.55
N LEU A 51 -19.21 -18.94 -27.78
CA LEU A 51 -19.56 -20.34 -28.06
C LEU A 51 -19.94 -21.03 -26.73
N SER A 52 -21.25 -21.05 -26.49
CA SER A 52 -22.02 -22.07 -25.81
C SER A 52 -21.25 -23.21 -25.13
N LEU A 53 -20.88 -23.04 -23.85
CA LEU A 53 -20.67 -24.12 -22.88
C LEU A 53 -21.04 -23.57 -21.49
N PRO A 54 -21.58 -24.38 -20.56
CA PRO A 54 -22.16 -23.88 -19.32
C PRO A 54 -21.07 -23.36 -18.38
N THR A 55 -20.86 -22.04 -18.39
CA THR A 55 -19.91 -21.31 -17.54
C THR A 55 -20.58 -20.87 -16.22
N ASP A 56 -20.51 -21.72 -15.20
CA ASP A 56 -20.92 -21.38 -13.82
C ASP A 56 -19.76 -21.53 -12.83
N LEU A 57 -18.68 -20.74 -13.00
CA LEU A 57 -17.77 -20.42 -11.90
C LEU A 57 -16.86 -19.22 -12.25
N SER A 58 -17.32 -18.00 -12.01
CA SER A 58 -16.41 -16.86 -11.89
C SER A 58 -17.02 -15.78 -11.00
N LEU A 59 -16.48 -15.69 -9.79
CA LEU A 59 -16.79 -14.68 -8.80
C LEU A 59 -15.42 -14.19 -8.29
N GLY A 60 -15.23 -12.90 -8.00
CA GLY A 60 -13.92 -12.40 -7.57
C GLY A 60 -13.45 -13.01 -6.25
N LEU A 61 -12.15 -12.88 -5.96
CA LEU A 61 -11.47 -13.54 -4.84
C LEU A 61 -12.20 -13.37 -3.50
N ALA A 62 -12.62 -12.14 -3.16
CA ALA A 62 -13.38 -11.87 -1.94
C ALA A 62 -14.75 -12.57 -1.94
N SER A 63 -15.47 -12.51 -3.05
CA SER A 63 -16.77 -13.18 -3.18
C SER A 63 -16.65 -14.70 -3.19
N GLU A 64 -15.55 -15.25 -3.68
CA GLU A 64 -15.27 -16.68 -3.63
C GLU A 64 -14.95 -17.17 -2.21
N PHE A 65 -14.25 -16.37 -1.41
CA PHE A 65 -14.10 -16.63 0.02
C PHE A 65 -15.45 -16.59 0.75
N LEU A 66 -16.30 -15.61 0.45
CA LEU A 66 -17.64 -15.53 1.05
C LEU A 66 -18.55 -16.70 0.62
N GLY A 67 -18.37 -17.20 -0.60
CA GLY A 67 -19.05 -18.39 -1.12
C GLY A 67 -18.46 -19.73 -0.65
N ASN A 68 -17.49 -19.72 0.27
CA ASN A 68 -16.74 -20.90 0.76
C ASN A 68 -16.12 -21.77 -0.36
N LYS A 69 -15.78 -21.17 -1.51
CA LYS A 69 -15.15 -21.90 -2.63
C LYS A 69 -13.66 -22.10 -2.45
N TYR A 70 -13.03 -21.18 -1.71
CA TYR A 70 -11.62 -21.23 -1.32
C TYR A 70 -11.50 -21.05 0.19
N SER A 71 -10.52 -21.72 0.77
CA SER A 71 -10.14 -21.58 2.18
C SER A 71 -8.90 -20.71 2.31
N ILE A 72 -8.96 -19.70 3.16
CA ILE A 72 -7.79 -18.91 3.56
C ILE A 72 -7.03 -19.71 4.64
N PRO A 73 -5.68 -19.70 4.62
CA PRO A 73 -4.90 -20.26 5.72
C PRO A 73 -5.32 -19.65 7.06
N GLU A 74 -5.59 -20.49 8.05
CA GLU A 74 -5.97 -20.02 9.38
C GLU A 74 -4.86 -19.12 9.96
N PRO A 75 -5.23 -18.09 10.76
CA PRO A 75 -4.26 -17.28 11.47
C PRO A 75 -3.36 -18.14 12.37
N GLU A 76 -2.06 -18.07 12.16
CA GLU A 76 -1.08 -18.77 13.00
C GLU A 76 -1.05 -18.16 14.42
N TYR A 77 -1.37 -16.86 14.50
CA TYR A 77 -1.47 -16.12 15.77
C TYR A 77 -2.84 -15.45 15.90
N PRO A 78 -3.88 -16.20 16.31
CA PRO A 78 -5.25 -15.70 16.41
C PRO A 78 -5.48 -14.45 17.29
N PRO A 79 -4.76 -14.21 18.41
CA PRO A 79 -5.05 -13.06 19.26
C PRO A 79 -4.41 -11.74 18.76
N THR A 80 -3.81 -11.72 17.57
CA THR A 80 -3.24 -10.49 17.01
C THR A 80 -4.35 -9.55 16.53
N PRO A 81 -4.21 -8.22 16.72
CA PRO A 81 -5.16 -7.23 16.19
C PRO A 81 -5.51 -7.42 14.71
N LEU A 82 -4.52 -7.75 13.87
CA LEU A 82 -4.74 -7.97 12.43
C LEU A 82 -5.59 -9.22 12.15
N ALA A 83 -5.36 -10.31 12.89
CA ALA A 83 -6.16 -11.52 12.75
C ALA A 83 -7.60 -11.31 13.24
N LEU A 84 -7.80 -10.52 14.30
CA LEU A 84 -9.12 -10.15 14.79
C LEU A 84 -9.87 -9.29 13.77
N HIS A 85 -9.18 -8.35 13.11
CA HIS A 85 -9.73 -7.50 12.06
C HIS A 85 -10.20 -8.29 10.85
N GLU A 86 -9.36 -9.20 10.34
CA GLU A 86 -9.75 -10.11 9.24
C GLU A 86 -11.01 -10.91 9.61
N GLN A 87 -11.02 -11.56 10.77
CA GLN A 87 -12.14 -12.38 11.22
C GLN A 87 -13.42 -11.55 11.40
N GLY A 88 -13.29 -10.32 11.89
CA GLY A 88 -14.38 -9.37 12.06
C GLY A 88 -15.00 -8.97 10.74
N LEU A 89 -14.18 -8.49 9.80
CA LEU A 89 -14.63 -8.11 8.46
C LEU A 89 -15.27 -9.30 7.72
N PHE A 90 -14.73 -10.51 7.88
CA PHE A 90 -15.34 -11.72 7.32
C PHE A 90 -16.72 -12.00 7.90
N ARG A 91 -16.89 -11.82 9.22
CA ARG A 91 -18.16 -12.03 9.89
C ARG A 91 -19.21 -11.04 9.39
N GLU A 92 -18.87 -9.75 9.39
CA GLU A 92 -19.75 -8.66 8.93
C GLU A 92 -20.16 -8.85 7.46
N ALA A 93 -19.20 -9.21 6.59
CA ALA A 93 -19.48 -9.48 5.18
C ALA A 93 -20.38 -10.70 4.98
N LYS A 94 -20.24 -11.75 5.81
CA LYS A 94 -21.12 -12.94 5.78
C LYS A 94 -22.52 -12.61 6.28
N GLU A 95 -22.65 -11.82 7.35
CA GLU A 95 -23.94 -11.36 7.88
C GLU A 95 -24.70 -10.54 6.82
N MET A 96 -24.04 -9.56 6.20
CA MET A 96 -24.63 -8.80 5.08
C MET A 96 -25.03 -9.69 3.90
N LEU A 97 -24.22 -10.72 3.59
CA LEU A 97 -24.55 -11.64 2.52
C LEU A 97 -25.81 -12.46 2.83
N ILE A 98 -25.98 -12.88 4.09
CA ILE A 98 -27.18 -13.58 4.56
C ILE A 98 -28.41 -12.67 4.40
N ASP A 99 -28.31 -11.41 4.81
CA ASP A 99 -29.41 -10.43 4.74
C ASP A 99 -29.88 -10.17 3.30
N ILE A 100 -28.98 -10.19 2.32
CA ILE A 100 -29.30 -9.98 0.89
C ILE A 100 -30.01 -11.21 0.27
N GLY A 101 -30.04 -12.34 0.98
CA GLY A 101 -30.63 -13.61 0.52
C GLY A 101 -29.60 -14.62 0.04
N GLY A 102 -28.36 -14.52 0.53
CA GLY A 102 -27.29 -15.49 0.29
C GLY A 102 -26.53 -15.31 -1.02
N TYR A 103 -25.54 -16.17 -1.20
CA TYR A 103 -24.60 -16.11 -2.32
C TYR A 103 -25.23 -16.38 -3.69
N GLU A 104 -26.40 -16.99 -3.77
CA GLU A 104 -27.12 -17.22 -5.03
C GLU A 104 -27.48 -15.91 -5.73
N ARG A 105 -27.59 -14.80 -4.98
CA ARG A 105 -27.88 -13.45 -5.49
C ARG A 105 -26.63 -12.61 -5.75
N HIS A 106 -25.46 -13.23 -5.89
CA HIS A 106 -24.20 -12.51 -6.14
C HIS A 106 -24.17 -11.67 -7.43
N ARG A 107 -25.08 -11.90 -8.39
CA ARG A 107 -25.24 -11.06 -9.60
C ARG A 107 -26.30 -9.97 -9.45
N ALA A 108 -26.97 -9.90 -8.29
CA ALA A 108 -28.00 -8.90 -8.04
C ALA A 108 -27.38 -7.52 -7.81
N ASP A 109 -28.14 -6.49 -8.17
CA ASP A 109 -27.74 -5.09 -7.95
C ASP A 109 -27.52 -4.78 -6.46
N THR A 110 -28.23 -5.46 -5.57
CA THR A 110 -28.06 -5.36 -4.11
C THR A 110 -26.68 -5.83 -3.66
N PHE A 111 -26.16 -6.93 -4.23
CA PHE A 111 -24.81 -7.40 -3.96
C PHE A 111 -23.76 -6.38 -4.42
N ASN A 112 -23.96 -5.80 -5.60
CA ASN A 112 -23.06 -4.79 -6.15
C ASN A 112 -22.98 -3.53 -5.28
N LYS A 113 -24.08 -3.14 -4.65
CA LYS A 113 -24.16 -1.95 -3.81
C LYS A 113 -23.61 -2.15 -2.41
N GLN A 114 -23.77 -3.35 -1.83
CA GLN A 114 -23.48 -3.59 -0.41
C GLN A 114 -22.19 -4.39 -0.20
N ILE A 115 -21.93 -5.41 -1.02
CA ILE A 115 -20.79 -6.32 -0.81
C ILE A 115 -19.54 -5.90 -1.58
N LEU A 116 -19.68 -5.47 -2.85
CA LEU A 116 -18.51 -5.09 -3.66
C LEU A 116 -17.63 -3.98 -3.05
N PRO A 117 -18.19 -2.94 -2.40
CA PRO A 117 -17.36 -1.92 -1.75
C PRO A 117 -16.46 -2.48 -0.64
N LEU A 118 -16.85 -3.61 -0.02
CA LEU A 118 -16.13 -4.23 1.09
C LEU A 118 -15.03 -5.19 0.62
N CYS A 119 -15.14 -5.72 -0.60
CA CYS A 119 -14.24 -6.76 -1.11
C CYS A 119 -12.77 -6.34 -1.07
N ARG A 120 -12.47 -5.07 -1.38
CA ARG A 120 -11.11 -4.55 -1.33
C ARG A 120 -10.56 -4.57 0.10
N ASN A 121 -11.29 -3.97 1.04
CA ASN A 121 -10.86 -3.89 2.44
C ASN A 121 -10.65 -5.29 3.04
N LEU A 122 -11.53 -6.25 2.69
CA LEU A 122 -11.39 -7.65 3.11
C LEU A 122 -10.08 -8.28 2.60
N VAL A 123 -9.78 -8.12 1.30
CA VAL A 123 -8.55 -8.65 0.70
C VAL A 123 -7.30 -7.98 1.27
N GLU A 124 -7.34 -6.67 1.50
CA GLU A 124 -6.25 -5.94 2.12
C GLU A 124 -6.01 -6.40 3.58
N ALA A 125 -7.05 -6.64 4.36
CA ALA A 125 -6.94 -7.15 5.74
C ALA A 125 -6.28 -8.54 5.79
N ILE A 126 -6.68 -9.47 4.90
CA ILE A 126 -6.05 -10.79 4.75
C ILE A 126 -4.57 -10.61 4.41
N GLY A 127 -4.26 -9.78 3.41
CA GLY A 127 -2.90 -9.51 2.98
C GLY A 127 -2.03 -8.93 4.10
N CYS A 128 -2.57 -8.00 4.90
CA CYS A 128 -1.88 -7.42 6.04
C CYS A 128 -1.55 -8.45 7.12
N ARG A 129 -2.51 -9.32 7.50
CA ARG A 129 -2.22 -10.41 8.44
C ARG A 129 -1.14 -11.34 7.89
N MET A 130 -1.31 -11.84 6.66
CA MET A 130 -0.38 -12.80 6.08
C MET A 130 1.03 -12.23 5.94
N ALA A 131 1.17 -10.96 5.57
CA ALA A 131 2.46 -10.28 5.49
C ALA A 131 3.12 -10.15 6.88
N PHE A 132 2.35 -9.82 7.92
CA PHE A 132 2.85 -9.76 9.30
C PHE A 132 3.36 -11.13 9.78
N GLU A 133 2.59 -12.19 9.53
CA GLU A 133 2.96 -13.56 9.93
C GLU A 133 4.21 -14.04 9.19
N ALA A 134 4.27 -13.84 7.87
CA ALA A 134 5.45 -14.19 7.07
C ALA A 134 6.71 -13.42 7.53
N ALA A 135 6.58 -12.11 7.79
CA ALA A 135 7.69 -11.29 8.29
C ALA A 135 8.17 -11.75 9.66
N ARG A 136 7.24 -12.17 10.54
CA ARG A 136 7.58 -12.74 11.84
C ARG A 136 8.31 -14.08 11.72
N GLN A 137 7.86 -14.97 10.85
CA GLN A 137 8.54 -16.25 10.58
C GLN A 137 9.94 -16.04 10.02
N TYR A 138 10.15 -15.03 9.18
CA TYR A 138 11.46 -14.68 8.62
C TYR A 138 12.40 -14.03 9.65
N GLY A 139 11.92 -13.70 10.85
CA GLY A 139 12.74 -13.13 11.93
C GLY A 139 12.95 -11.62 11.81
N VAL A 140 12.03 -10.89 11.17
CA VAL A 140 12.05 -9.42 11.18
C VAL A 140 11.99 -8.91 12.63
N PRO A 141 12.80 -7.89 13.01
CA PRO A 141 12.81 -7.37 14.37
C PRO A 141 11.42 -6.98 14.86
N SER A 142 11.08 -7.38 16.09
CA SER A 142 9.76 -7.15 16.69
C SER A 142 9.35 -5.68 16.74
N ILE A 143 10.32 -4.77 16.85
CA ILE A 143 10.10 -3.31 16.83
C ILE A 143 9.53 -2.87 15.46
N VAL A 144 10.06 -3.41 14.37
CA VAL A 144 9.60 -3.11 13.01
C VAL A 144 8.23 -3.75 12.76
N LEU A 145 8.04 -5.00 13.21
CA LEU A 145 6.74 -5.68 13.14
C LEU A 145 5.65 -4.92 13.90
N ARG A 146 5.97 -4.38 15.08
CA ARG A 146 5.03 -3.57 15.87
C ARG A 146 4.65 -2.27 15.16
N LEU A 147 5.62 -1.60 14.53
CA LEU A 147 5.34 -0.42 13.72
C LEU A 147 4.42 -0.80 12.53
N TYR A 148 4.74 -1.89 11.81
CA TYR A 148 3.91 -2.38 10.71
C TYR A 148 2.47 -2.65 11.15
N GLU A 149 2.28 -3.40 12.24
CA GLU A 149 0.95 -3.71 12.78
C GLU A 149 0.13 -2.44 13.06
N LEU A 150 0.72 -1.46 13.75
CA LEU A 150 0.04 -0.20 14.05
C LEU A 150 -0.25 0.61 12.77
N LEU A 151 0.64 0.61 11.77
CA LEU A 151 0.38 1.28 10.50
C LEU A 151 -0.74 0.60 9.71
N SER A 152 -0.79 -0.73 9.68
CA SER A 152 -1.90 -1.48 9.10
C SER A 152 -3.22 -1.18 9.80
N MET A 153 -3.22 -1.12 11.14
CA MET A 153 -4.40 -0.72 11.91
C MET A 153 -4.86 0.72 11.59
N SER A 154 -3.94 1.63 11.26
CA SER A 154 -4.29 3.02 10.97
C SER A 154 -5.16 3.20 9.72
N ALA A 155 -5.12 2.25 8.78
CA ALA A 155 -5.92 2.26 7.56
C ALA A 155 -7.42 2.09 7.84
N ASP A 156 -7.78 1.39 8.91
CA ASP A 156 -9.17 1.17 9.34
C ASP A 156 -9.31 1.31 10.87
N LEU A 157 -8.81 2.42 11.42
CA LEU A 157 -8.85 2.67 12.86
C LEU A 157 -10.28 2.67 13.43
N SER A 158 -11.28 3.00 12.60
CA SER A 158 -12.71 2.92 12.93
C SER A 158 -13.07 1.55 13.49
N TRP A 159 -12.75 0.48 12.75
CA TRP A 159 -13.13 -0.87 13.11
C TRP A 159 -12.54 -1.29 14.47
N TYR A 160 -11.27 -0.98 14.72
CA TYR A 160 -10.60 -1.32 15.99
C TYR A 160 -11.18 -0.56 17.19
N VAL A 161 -11.63 0.68 16.97
CA VAL A 161 -12.27 1.49 18.02
C VAL A 161 -13.68 0.98 18.31
N GLU A 162 -14.45 0.65 17.27
CA GLU A 162 -15.81 0.11 17.41
C GLU A 162 -15.82 -1.25 18.11
N ASN A 163 -14.82 -2.10 17.84
CA ASN A 163 -14.65 -3.39 18.50
C ASN A 163 -13.96 -3.31 19.88
N GLY A 164 -13.71 -2.10 20.40
CA GLY A 164 -13.16 -1.90 21.75
C GLY A 164 -11.72 -2.35 21.94
N ILE A 165 -10.96 -2.56 20.85
CA ILE A 165 -9.57 -3.02 20.89
C ILE A 165 -8.64 -1.89 21.35
N THR A 166 -8.92 -0.65 20.92
CA THR A 166 -8.15 0.53 21.31
C THR A 166 -9.03 1.78 21.31
N THR A 167 -8.54 2.86 21.91
CA THR A 167 -9.11 4.20 21.70
C THR A 167 -8.24 4.99 20.71
N ARG A 168 -8.80 6.04 20.12
CA ARG A 168 -8.02 6.94 19.23
C ARG A 168 -6.83 7.58 19.94
N VAL A 169 -7.01 7.98 21.20
CA VAL A 169 -5.96 8.62 22.01
C VAL A 169 -4.85 7.64 22.32
N GLU A 170 -5.21 6.44 22.77
CA GLU A 170 -4.22 5.40 23.08
C GLU A 170 -3.49 4.93 21.83
N PHE A 171 -4.22 4.76 20.71
CA PHE A 171 -3.62 4.40 19.43
C PHE A 171 -2.58 5.42 18.98
N ALA A 172 -2.89 6.73 19.05
CA ALA A 172 -1.93 7.78 18.71
C ALA A 172 -0.67 7.72 19.58
N ARG A 173 -0.82 7.47 20.88
CA ARG A 173 0.32 7.31 21.82
C ARG A 173 1.18 6.10 21.46
N LEU A 174 0.56 4.96 21.19
CA LEU A 174 1.24 3.72 20.80
C LEU A 174 1.97 3.89 19.48
N LEU A 175 1.34 4.52 18.48
CA LEU A 175 1.94 4.76 17.18
C LEU A 175 3.17 5.66 17.28
N THR A 176 3.09 6.76 18.01
CA THR A 176 4.25 7.65 18.25
C THR A 176 5.40 6.89 18.91
N SER A 177 5.11 6.14 19.99
CA SER A 177 6.14 5.36 20.67
C SER A 177 6.77 4.29 19.77
N ALA A 178 5.98 3.68 18.87
CA ALA A 178 6.49 2.70 17.92
C ALA A 178 7.39 3.35 16.86
N TYR A 179 7.06 4.55 16.38
CA TYR A 179 7.92 5.33 15.50
C TYR A 179 9.25 5.67 16.17
N ASP A 180 9.22 6.19 17.40
CA ASP A 180 10.43 6.56 18.15
C ASP A 180 11.36 5.37 18.37
N ALA A 181 10.79 4.19 18.62
CA ALA A 181 11.54 2.95 18.80
C ALA A 181 12.08 2.37 17.47
N ALA A 182 11.30 2.44 16.39
CA ALA A 182 11.64 1.83 15.11
C ALA A 182 12.60 2.67 14.27
N LEU A 183 12.56 4.00 14.37
CA LEU A 183 13.35 4.89 13.53
C LEU A 183 14.87 4.60 13.60
N PRO A 184 15.50 4.46 14.78
CA PRO A 184 16.93 4.14 14.85
C PRO A 184 17.27 2.79 14.19
N VAL A 185 16.38 1.79 14.34
CA VAL A 185 16.56 0.46 13.75
C VAL A 185 16.48 0.53 12.23
N LEU A 186 15.50 1.25 11.70
CA LEU A 186 15.33 1.43 10.26
C LEU A 186 16.50 2.19 9.62
N LEU A 187 17.03 3.20 10.31
CA LEU A 187 18.22 3.93 9.85
C LEU A 187 19.46 3.04 9.82
N ALA A 188 19.64 2.17 10.82
CA ALA A 188 20.76 1.21 10.81
C ALA A 188 20.63 0.17 9.68
N LEU A 189 19.40 -0.23 9.32
CA LEU A 189 19.15 -1.13 8.18
C LEU A 189 19.40 -0.47 6.81
N GLN A 190 19.40 0.87 6.74
CA GLN A 190 19.69 1.59 5.49
C GLN A 190 21.18 1.55 5.12
N GLU A 191 22.07 1.23 6.07
CA GLU A 191 23.52 1.12 5.82
C GLU A 191 23.93 -0.17 5.07
N VAL A 192 22.97 -0.94 4.55
CA VAL A 192 23.25 -2.16 3.77
C VAL A 192 23.76 -1.80 2.37
N ASP A 193 25.01 -2.19 2.11
CA ASP A 193 25.86 -1.76 0.98
C ASP A 193 25.29 -2.09 -0.41
N GLU A 194 24.59 -3.22 -0.55
CA GLU A 194 24.17 -3.76 -1.86
C GLU A 194 23.16 -2.87 -2.61
N ALA A 195 22.33 -2.10 -1.90
CA ALA A 195 21.35 -1.22 -2.52
C ALA A 195 21.98 0.13 -2.97
N ASN A 196 23.06 0.55 -2.31
CA ASN A 196 23.74 1.82 -2.63
C ASN A 196 24.38 1.78 -4.02
N ASP A 197 24.81 0.61 -4.49
CA ASP A 197 25.39 0.43 -5.82
C ASP A 197 24.41 0.75 -6.96
N PHE A 198 23.11 0.58 -6.71
CA PHE A 198 22.05 0.82 -7.71
C PHE A 198 21.32 2.15 -7.50
N ALA A 199 21.51 2.80 -6.34
CA ALA A 199 20.88 4.07 -6.02
C ALA A 199 21.60 5.25 -6.70
N THR A 200 21.24 5.55 -7.95
CA THR A 200 21.86 6.63 -8.74
C THR A 200 21.31 8.04 -8.41
N ALA A 201 20.33 8.15 -7.53
CA ALA A 201 19.64 9.41 -7.25
C ALA A 201 20.55 10.40 -6.49
N PRO A 202 20.76 11.64 -6.98
CA PRO A 202 21.66 12.60 -6.34
C PRO A 202 21.17 13.09 -4.96
N ILE A 203 19.87 12.96 -4.64
CA ILE A 203 19.30 13.32 -3.32
C ILE A 203 19.77 12.42 -2.17
N MET A 204 20.40 11.27 -2.45
CA MET A 204 20.85 10.34 -1.40
C MET A 204 21.84 10.96 -0.41
N THR A 205 22.66 11.92 -0.85
CA THR A 205 23.58 12.65 0.04
C THR A 205 23.70 14.12 -0.36
N GLU A 206 23.91 14.99 0.63
CA GLU A 206 24.12 16.43 0.40
C GLU A 206 25.31 16.71 -0.54
N LYS A 207 26.35 15.88 -0.45
CA LYS A 207 27.54 15.97 -1.29
C LYS A 207 27.23 15.60 -2.75
N ALA A 208 26.49 14.52 -2.97
CA ALA A 208 26.07 14.11 -4.32
C ALA A 208 25.14 15.17 -4.93
N TRP A 209 24.20 15.68 -4.15
CA TRP A 209 23.29 16.74 -4.56
C TRP A 209 24.03 18.02 -4.97
N SER A 210 24.95 18.50 -4.12
CA SER A 210 25.77 19.68 -4.41
C SER A 210 26.60 19.51 -5.68
N LYS A 211 27.22 18.33 -5.86
CA LYS A 211 28.00 18.01 -7.07
C LYS A 211 27.12 18.03 -8.32
N PHE A 212 25.92 17.47 -8.23
CA PHE A 212 24.95 17.45 -9.32
C PHE A 212 24.45 18.88 -9.67
N MET A 213 24.19 19.72 -8.68
CA MET A 213 23.78 21.11 -8.93
C MET A 213 24.84 21.92 -9.70
N CYS A 214 26.13 21.56 -9.56
CA CYS A 214 27.22 22.15 -10.34
C CYS A 214 27.26 21.72 -11.81
N THR A 215 26.63 20.59 -12.18
CA THR A 215 26.58 20.13 -13.58
C THR A 215 25.43 20.75 -14.37
N LEU A 216 24.46 21.39 -13.70
CA LEU A 216 23.31 21.98 -14.36
C LEU A 216 23.66 23.29 -15.10
N PRO A 217 23.09 23.53 -16.30
CA PRO A 217 23.25 24.79 -17.01
C PRO A 217 22.77 25.96 -16.16
N ARG A 218 23.60 27.00 -16.05
CA ARG A 218 23.24 28.25 -15.38
C ARG A 218 22.78 29.26 -16.42
N PHE A 219 21.57 29.78 -16.25
CA PHE A 219 21.08 30.89 -17.05
C PHE A 219 21.47 32.20 -16.37
N GLU A 220 22.42 32.91 -16.95
CA GLU A 220 22.77 34.26 -16.51
C GLU A 220 21.89 35.31 -17.21
N SER A 221 21.52 36.36 -16.48
CA SER A 221 20.79 37.47 -17.10
C SER A 221 21.68 38.20 -18.11
N HIS A 222 21.10 38.62 -19.23
CA HIS A 222 21.81 39.29 -20.33
C HIS A 222 22.47 40.64 -19.93
N ARG A 223 22.22 41.13 -18.71
CA ARG A 223 22.70 42.42 -18.21
C ARG A 223 24.22 42.50 -18.04
N LYS A 224 24.93 41.38 -17.90
CA LYS A 224 26.40 41.37 -17.76
C LYS A 224 27.17 41.39 -19.08
N ARG A 225 26.55 41.05 -20.23
CA ARG A 225 27.25 41.08 -21.53
C ARG A 225 27.45 42.49 -22.09
N LEU A 226 26.59 43.44 -21.75
CA LEU A 226 26.66 44.81 -22.30
C LEU A 226 27.54 45.77 -21.49
N ALA A 227 27.99 45.39 -20.30
CA ALA A 227 28.89 46.22 -19.48
C ALA A 227 30.37 46.11 -19.89
N GLY A 228 30.71 45.22 -20.83
CA GLY A 228 32.09 44.99 -21.29
C GLY A 228 32.47 45.62 -22.64
N SER A 229 31.55 46.32 -23.32
CA SER A 229 31.78 46.84 -24.69
C SER A 229 31.59 48.35 -24.84
N SER A 230 31.70 49.12 -23.75
CA SER A 230 31.81 50.58 -23.79
C SER A 230 33.23 51.00 -23.42
N LYS A 231 34.15 50.82 -24.38
CA LYS A 231 35.37 51.62 -24.51
C LYS A 231 35.67 51.77 -26.00
N LEU A 232 35.19 52.87 -26.56
CA LEU A 232 35.81 53.66 -27.64
C LEU A 232 35.27 55.09 -27.48
#